data_AF-A0AAV0VY22-F1
#
_entry.id   AF-A0AAV0VY22-F1
#
_cell.length_a   1.000
_cell.length_b   1.000
_cell.length_c   1.000
_cell.angle_alpha   90.00
_cell.angle_beta   90.00
_cell.angle_gamma   90.00
#
_symmetry.space_group_name_H-M   'P 1'
#
loop_
_entity.id
_entity.type
_entity.pdbx_description
1 polymer ?
#
loop_
_entity_poly.entity_id
_entity_poly.type
_entity_poly.pdbx_seq_one_letter_code
_entity_poly.pdbx_strand_id
1 'polypeptide(L)'
;MFDTPLNTGLWYALGGFKTSAIESLRNLANELPPDLRRTYNTILYAARILINIENPSNKYLDKNIKEAEEYQIDLQRLVKRKFPNSPPWKMYFVINLEISEFKKENTSPSMYRNIFQNTIQKYHNYKHIYTDTSKIDNNVGISMVTEN
;
A
#
# COMPACT_ATOMS: atom_id res chain seq x y z
N MET A 1 10.75 10.30 -28.35
CA MET A 1 10.52 11.77 -28.36
C MET A 1 10.43 12.38 -26.95
N PHE A 2 10.23 11.60 -25.88
CA PHE A 2 10.14 12.11 -24.50
C PHE A 2 11.46 12.09 -23.70
N ASP A 3 12.51 11.45 -24.21
CA ASP A 3 13.76 11.28 -23.46
C ASP A 3 14.58 12.59 -23.42
N THR A 4 14.48 13.43 -24.45
CA THR A 4 15.23 14.70 -24.53
C THR A 4 14.82 15.71 -23.44
N PRO A 5 13.52 15.98 -23.21
CA PRO A 5 13.11 16.82 -22.07
C PRO A 5 13.48 16.22 -20.71
N LEU A 6 13.35 14.90 -20.54
CA LEU A 6 13.67 14.20 -19.29
C LEU A 6 15.17 14.30 -18.96
N ASN A 7 16.03 14.06 -19.94
CA ASN A 7 17.47 14.18 -19.80
C ASN A 7 17.87 15.63 -19.48
N THR A 8 17.21 16.59 -20.12
CA THR A 8 17.39 18.02 -19.86
C THR A 8 17.03 18.42 -18.44
N GLY A 9 15.90 17.93 -17.93
CA GLY A 9 15.51 18.13 -16.54
C GLY A 9 16.53 17.55 -15.55
N LEU A 10 17.07 16.37 -15.84
CA LEU A 10 18.07 15.73 -14.99
C LEU A 10 19.38 16.51 -14.93
N TRP A 11 19.86 17.03 -16.08
CA TRP A 11 21.02 17.93 -16.12
C TRP A 11 20.79 19.15 -15.24
N TYR A 12 19.64 19.82 -15.36
CA TYR A 12 19.34 21.01 -14.56
C TYR A 12 19.22 20.70 -13.06
N ALA A 13 18.55 19.60 -12.69
CA ALA A 13 18.35 19.23 -11.30
C ALA A 13 19.66 18.90 -10.57
N LEU A 14 20.60 18.27 -11.27
CA LEU A 14 21.91 17.88 -10.72
C LEU A 14 23.00 18.93 -10.96
N GLY A 15 22.71 20.03 -11.67
CA GLY A 15 23.71 21.00 -12.10
C GLY A 15 24.74 20.44 -13.07
N GLY A 16 24.40 19.38 -13.82
CA GLY A 16 25.27 18.73 -14.79
C GLY A 16 25.34 19.50 -16.11
N PHE A 17 26.52 19.50 -16.74
CA PHE A 17 26.68 20.03 -18.10
C PHE A 17 25.88 19.18 -19.10
N LYS A 18 25.38 19.78 -20.18
CA LYS A 18 24.68 19.05 -21.27
C LYS A 18 25.56 17.98 -21.96
N THR A 19 26.89 18.10 -21.81
CA THR A 19 27.87 17.13 -22.30
C THR A 19 28.10 15.96 -21.36
N SER A 20 27.64 16.05 -20.10
CA SER A 20 27.76 14.97 -19.13
C SER A 20 26.97 13.75 -19.60
N ALA A 21 27.58 12.57 -19.51
CA ALA A 21 26.94 11.31 -19.84
C ALA A 21 25.67 11.10 -19.00
N ILE A 22 24.54 10.87 -19.68
CA ILE A 22 23.24 10.80 -19.01
C ILE A 22 23.13 9.62 -18.04
N GLU A 23 23.75 8.49 -18.37
CA GLU A 23 23.76 7.30 -17.50
C GLU A 23 24.48 7.55 -16.18
N SER A 24 25.59 8.30 -16.18
CA SER A 24 26.27 8.69 -14.94
C SER A 24 25.39 9.58 -14.05
N LEU A 25 24.63 10.49 -14.65
CA LEU A 25 23.72 11.36 -13.92
C LEU A 25 22.53 10.60 -13.34
N ARG A 26 22.00 9.63 -14.09
CA ARG A 26 20.96 8.71 -13.60
C ARG A 26 21.45 7.91 -12.40
N ASN A 27 22.66 7.37 -12.47
CA ASN A 27 23.28 6.67 -11.33
C ASN A 27 23.43 7.60 -10.12
N LEU A 28 23.86 8.84 -10.33
CA LEU A 28 24.03 9.82 -9.25
C LEU A 28 22.69 10.21 -8.60
N ALA A 29 21.61 10.30 -9.38
CA ALA A 29 20.26 10.55 -8.89
C ALA A 29 19.52 9.30 -8.41
N ASN A 30 20.11 8.10 -8.52
CA ASN A 30 19.44 6.82 -8.29
C ASN A 30 18.15 6.67 -9.11
N GLU A 31 18.17 7.15 -10.36
CA GLU A 31 17.03 7.13 -11.29
C GLU A 31 17.18 6.01 -12.32
N LEU A 32 16.08 5.29 -12.59
CA LEU A 32 16.06 4.24 -13.59
C LEU A 32 16.16 4.83 -15.01
N PRO A 33 16.74 4.07 -15.97
CA PRO A 33 16.60 4.37 -17.39
C PRO A 33 15.12 4.50 -17.81
N PRO A 34 14.77 5.39 -18.76
CA PRO A 34 13.38 5.69 -19.09
C PRO A 34 12.58 4.46 -19.53
N ASP A 35 13.19 3.56 -20.30
CA ASP A 35 12.54 2.37 -20.80
C ASP A 35 12.21 1.37 -19.69
N LEU A 36 13.13 1.17 -18.75
CA LEU A 36 12.89 0.36 -17.56
C LEU A 36 11.83 1.00 -16.66
N ARG A 37 11.86 2.33 -16.49
CA ARG A 37 10.85 3.05 -15.72
C ARG A 37 9.46 2.95 -16.36
N ARG A 38 9.36 3.00 -17.69
CA ARG A 38 8.09 2.78 -18.41
C ARG A 38 7.58 1.36 -18.19
N THR A 39 8.43 0.36 -18.41
CA THR A 39 8.13 -1.07 -18.20
C THR A 39 7.60 -1.31 -16.78
N TYR A 40 8.34 -0.83 -15.77
CA TYR A 40 7.95 -0.93 -14.35
C TYR A 40 6.56 -0.31 -14.11
N ASN A 41 6.33 0.91 -14.61
CA ASN A 41 5.05 1.58 -14.42
C ASN A 41 3.89 0.89 -15.17
N THR A 42 4.14 0.33 -16.34
CA THR A 42 3.16 -0.45 -17.11
C THR A 42 2.73 -1.70 -16.35
N ILE A 43 3.70 -2.48 -15.85
CA ILE A 43 3.43 -3.69 -15.07
C ILE A 43 2.71 -3.32 -13.77
N LEU A 44 3.18 -2.28 -13.06
CA LEU A 44 2.54 -1.80 -11.83
C LEU A 44 1.10 -1.33 -12.07
N TYR A 45 0.85 -0.65 -13.19
CA TYR A 45 -0.49 -0.26 -13.60
C TYR A 45 -1.36 -1.49 -13.84
N ALA A 46 -0.90 -2.46 -14.63
CA ALA A 46 -1.63 -3.68 -14.89
C ALA A 46 -1.97 -4.45 -13.60
N ALA A 47 -1.00 -4.60 -12.70
CA ALA A 47 -1.20 -5.23 -11.39
C ALA A 47 -2.33 -4.55 -10.60
N ARG A 48 -2.31 -3.21 -10.51
CA ARG A 48 -3.34 -2.44 -9.79
C ARG A 48 -4.73 -2.59 -10.38
N ILE A 49 -4.83 -2.64 -11.70
CA ILE A 49 -6.11 -2.82 -12.40
C ILE A 49 -6.63 -4.24 -12.21
N LEU A 50 -5.78 -5.26 -12.34
CA LEU A 50 -6.16 -6.68 -12.16
C LEU A 50 -6.64 -6.99 -10.74
N ILE A 51 -6.12 -6.30 -9.72
CA ILE A 51 -6.61 -6.40 -8.35
C ILE A 51 -8.09 -6.01 -8.29
N ASN A 52 -8.54 -5.04 -9.09
CA ASN A 52 -9.95 -4.65 -9.17
C ASN A 52 -10.67 -5.45 -10.25
N ILE A 53 -11.42 -6.49 -9.86
CA ILE A 53 -12.15 -7.36 -10.79
C ILE A 53 -13.13 -6.58 -11.67
N GLU A 54 -13.78 -5.55 -11.11
CA GLU A 54 -14.84 -4.79 -11.78
C GLU A 54 -14.30 -3.65 -12.64
N ASN A 55 -12.98 -3.48 -12.74
CA ASN A 55 -12.41 -2.40 -13.54
C ASN A 55 -12.67 -2.62 -15.04
N PRO A 56 -13.29 -1.66 -15.75
CA PRO A 56 -13.58 -1.79 -17.17
C PRO A 56 -12.32 -1.90 -18.05
N SER A 57 -11.16 -1.51 -17.52
CA SER A 57 -9.88 -1.54 -18.24
C SER A 57 -9.24 -2.93 -18.28
N ASN A 58 -9.75 -3.90 -17.51
CA ASN A 58 -9.22 -5.27 -17.46
C ASN A 58 -9.12 -5.92 -18.85
N LYS A 59 -10.07 -5.61 -19.75
CA LYS A 59 -10.11 -6.13 -21.13
C LYS A 59 -8.96 -5.66 -22.03
N TYR A 60 -8.15 -4.69 -21.61
CA TYR A 60 -7.06 -4.12 -22.40
C TYR A 60 -5.66 -4.48 -21.86
N LEU A 61 -5.56 -5.41 -20.91
CA LEU A 61 -4.31 -5.69 -20.21
C LEU A 61 -3.48 -6.83 -20.82
N ASP A 62 -3.97 -7.55 -21.83
CA ASP A 62 -3.29 -8.73 -22.38
C ASP A 62 -1.84 -8.45 -22.79
N LYS A 63 -1.56 -7.27 -23.36
CA LYS A 63 -0.20 -6.85 -23.70
C LYS A 63 0.68 -6.68 -22.46
N ASN A 64 0.16 -6.02 -21.44
CA ASN A 64 0.90 -5.72 -20.21
C ASN A 64 1.16 -6.99 -19.39
N ILE A 65 0.24 -7.97 -19.45
CA ILE A 65 0.41 -9.27 -18.81
C ILE A 65 1.54 -10.05 -19.48
N LYS A 66 1.57 -10.11 -20.82
CA LYS A 66 2.67 -10.72 -21.57
C LYS A 66 4.01 -10.07 -21.26
N GLU A 67 4.04 -8.73 -21.22
CA GLU A 67 5.23 -7.98 -20.83
C GLU A 67 5.70 -8.35 -19.41
N ALA A 68 4.79 -8.54 -18.45
CA ALA A 68 5.15 -8.99 -17.10
C ALA A 68 5.70 -10.43 -17.07
N GLU A 69 5.16 -11.33 -17.89
CA GLU A 69 5.63 -12.73 -18.02
C GLU A 69 7.08 -12.80 -18.53
N GLU A 70 7.48 -11.90 -19.43
CA GLU A 70 8.88 -11.78 -19.90
C GLU A 70 9.86 -11.51 -18.74
N TYR A 71 9.41 -10.80 -17.70
CA TYR A 71 10.18 -10.53 -16.47
C TYR A 71 9.92 -11.54 -15.36
N GLN A 72 9.25 -12.66 -15.64
CA GLN A 72 8.91 -13.70 -14.66
C GLN A 72 8.00 -13.20 -13.52
N ILE A 73 7.19 -12.17 -13.78
CA ILE A 73 6.23 -11.62 -12.81
C ILE A 73 4.85 -12.20 -13.10
N ASP A 74 4.39 -13.09 -12.21
CA ASP A 74 3.05 -13.69 -12.29
C ASP A 74 1.99 -12.75 -11.70
N LEU A 75 1.30 -12.01 -12.58
CA LEU A 75 0.20 -11.12 -12.20
C LEU A 75 -1.12 -11.87 -11.88
N GLN A 76 -1.25 -13.15 -12.23
CA GLN A 76 -2.47 -13.93 -11.97
C GLN A 76 -2.59 -14.34 -10.49
N ARG A 77 -1.46 -14.42 -9.78
CA ARG A 77 -1.40 -14.72 -8.34
C ARG A 77 -1.83 -13.56 -7.43
N LEU A 78 -2.14 -12.39 -7.99
CA LEU A 78 -2.56 -11.24 -7.20
C LEU A 78 -3.88 -11.51 -6.47
N VAL A 79 -3.94 -11.09 -5.20
CA VAL A 79 -5.16 -11.17 -4.40
C VAL A 79 -6.17 -10.16 -4.95
N LYS A 80 -7.18 -10.68 -5.65
CA LYS A 80 -8.26 -9.89 -6.22
C LYS A 80 -9.13 -9.31 -5.10
N ARG A 81 -9.57 -8.07 -5.28
CA ARG A 81 -10.41 -7.33 -4.34
C ARG A 81 -11.63 -6.79 -5.05
N LYS A 82 -12.78 -6.94 -4.40
CA LYS A 82 -14.00 -6.23 -4.77
C LYS A 82 -14.02 -4.91 -3.99
N PHE A 83 -14.17 -3.79 -4.70
CA PHE A 83 -14.34 -2.51 -4.02
C PHE A 83 -15.77 -2.42 -3.47
N PRO A 84 -15.96 -1.82 -2.29
CA PRO A 84 -17.30 -1.62 -1.75
C PRO A 84 -18.09 -0.68 -2.68
N ASN A 85 -19.35 -1.02 -2.94
CA ASN A 85 -20.27 -0.19 -3.74
C ASN A 85 -20.58 1.14 -3.05
N SER A 86 -20.45 1.19 -1.72
CA SER A 86 -20.53 2.41 -0.94
C SER A 86 -19.12 2.97 -0.72
N PRO A 87 -18.92 4.28 -0.90
CA PRO A 87 -17.65 4.88 -0.58
C PRO A 87 -17.38 4.78 0.94
N PRO A 88 -16.10 4.72 1.36
CA PRO A 88 -15.75 4.53 2.76
C PRO A 88 -16.36 5.56 3.72
N TRP A 89 -16.51 6.82 3.28
CA TRP A 89 -17.10 7.89 4.10
C TRP A 89 -18.61 7.74 4.35
N LYS A 90 -19.29 6.80 3.70
CA LYS A 90 -20.69 6.43 4.00
C LYS A 90 -20.77 5.22 4.93
N MET A 91 -19.67 4.55 5.27
CA MET A 91 -19.70 3.46 6.25
C MET A 91 -19.97 4.03 7.64
N TYR A 92 -20.93 3.41 8.33
CA TYR A 92 -21.19 3.69 9.73
C TYR A 92 -20.48 2.63 10.59
N PHE A 93 -19.60 3.08 11.46
CA PHE A 93 -18.93 2.22 12.43
C PHE A 93 -19.46 2.53 13.83
N VAL A 94 -19.82 1.49 14.58
CA VAL A 94 -20.09 1.62 16.01
C VAL A 94 -18.73 1.67 16.72
N ILE A 95 -18.34 2.84 17.20
CA ILE A 95 -17.08 3.05 17.91
C ILE A 95 -17.37 3.03 19.41
N ASN A 96 -16.77 2.08 20.13
CA ASN A 96 -16.80 2.03 21.59
C ASN A 96 -15.47 2.57 22.14
N LEU A 97 -15.53 3.67 22.89
CA LEU A 97 -14.38 4.32 23.53
C LEU A 97 -14.43 4.25 25.07
N GLU A 98 -15.32 3.43 25.66
CA GLU A 98 -15.53 3.33 27.12
C GLU A 98 -14.21 3.10 27.89
N ILE A 99 -13.33 2.24 27.35
CA ILE A 99 -12.03 1.91 27.99
C ILE A 99 -11.08 3.11 28.02
N SER A 100 -11.22 4.05 27.08
CA SER A 100 -10.31 5.20 26.97
C SER A 100 -10.52 6.26 28.06
N GLU A 101 -11.68 6.24 28.73
CA GLU A 101 -11.99 7.14 29.85
C GLU A 101 -11.15 6.85 31.09
N PHE A 102 -10.65 5.60 31.21
CA PHE A 102 -9.80 5.17 32.31
C PHE A 102 -8.35 5.61 32.05
N LYS A 103 -7.80 6.46 32.93
CA LYS A 103 -6.40 6.90 32.84
C LYS A 103 -5.43 5.83 33.33
N LYS A 104 -4.31 5.68 32.61
CA LYS A 104 -3.24 4.71 32.94
C LYS A 104 -2.60 4.96 34.32
N GLU A 105 -2.53 6.22 34.73
CA GLU A 105 -1.94 6.63 36.01
C GLU A 105 -2.73 6.15 37.24
N ASN A 106 -4.06 6.03 37.11
CA ASN A 106 -4.97 5.76 38.24
C ASN A 106 -5.67 4.39 38.14
N THR A 107 -5.47 3.65 37.06
CA THR A 107 -6.17 2.40 36.80
C THR A 107 -5.19 1.24 36.81
N SER A 108 -5.41 0.25 37.68
CA SER A 108 -4.53 -0.91 37.78
C SER A 108 -4.63 -1.81 36.53
N PRO A 109 -3.56 -2.54 36.17
CA PRO A 109 -3.59 -3.47 35.03
C PRO A 109 -4.68 -4.54 35.13
N SER A 110 -4.98 -5.02 36.34
CA SER A 110 -6.06 -5.99 36.58
C SER A 110 -7.45 -5.40 36.30
N MET A 111 -7.65 -4.12 36.63
CA MET A 111 -8.90 -3.42 36.35
C MET A 111 -9.11 -3.23 34.85
N TYR A 112 -8.07 -2.84 34.09
CA TYR A 112 -8.15 -2.78 32.62
C TYR A 112 -8.51 -4.12 31.99
N ARG A 113 -7.89 -5.21 32.44
CA ARG A 113 -8.20 -6.56 31.95
C ARG A 113 -9.66 -6.91 32.19
N ASN A 114 -10.19 -6.59 33.36
CA ASN A 114 -11.59 -6.87 33.70
C ASN A 114 -12.55 -6.04 32.83
N ILE A 115 -12.31 -4.73 32.69
CA ILE A 115 -13.14 -3.85 31.85
C ILE A 115 -13.12 -4.35 30.40
N PHE A 116 -11.94 -4.67 29.87
CA PHE A 116 -11.78 -5.21 28.52
C PHE A 116 -12.53 -6.52 28.31
N GLN A 117 -12.42 -7.47 29.25
CA GLN A 117 -13.15 -8.74 29.21
C GLN A 117 -14.67 -8.52 29.22
N ASN A 118 -15.17 -7.63 30.08
CA ASN A 118 -16.59 -7.30 30.13
C ASN A 118 -17.07 -6.68 28.81
N THR A 119 -16.29 -5.78 28.20
CA THR A 119 -16.62 -5.18 26.91
C THR A 119 -16.66 -6.23 25.80
N ILE A 120 -15.65 -7.11 25.72
CA ILE A 120 -15.60 -8.18 24.72
C ILE A 120 -16.78 -9.14 24.88
N GLN A 121 -17.18 -9.46 26.12
CA GLN A 121 -18.32 -10.34 26.38
C GLN A 121 -19.63 -9.79 25.80
N LYS A 122 -19.83 -8.46 25.76
CA LYS A 122 -20.97 -7.82 25.09
C LYS A 122 -21.02 -8.17 23.59
N TYR A 123 -19.87 -8.48 22.99
CA TYR A 123 -19.70 -8.78 21.56
C TYR A 123 -19.27 -10.24 21.29
N HIS A 124 -19.61 -11.18 22.17
CA HIS A 124 -19.24 -12.60 22.02
C HIS A 124 -19.70 -13.26 20.71
N ASN A 125 -20.78 -12.78 20.09
CA ASN A 125 -21.29 -13.30 18.81
C ASN A 125 -20.54 -12.77 17.58
N TYR A 126 -19.55 -11.89 17.77
CA TYR A 126 -18.75 -11.33 16.70
C TYR A 126 -17.36 -11.96 16.69
N LYS A 127 -16.74 -12.06 15.51
CA LYS A 127 -15.34 -12.45 15.41
C LYS A 127 -14.45 -11.33 15.91
N HIS A 128 -13.59 -11.64 16.89
CA HIS A 128 -12.65 -10.66 17.43
C HIS A 128 -11.36 -10.66 16.62
N ILE A 129 -10.94 -9.45 16.24
CA ILE A 129 -9.73 -9.18 15.49
C ILE A 129 -8.95 -8.16 16.28
N TYR A 130 -7.78 -8.56 16.75
CA TYR A 130 -6.86 -7.70 17.48
C TYR A 130 -5.76 -7.26 16.53
N THR A 131 -5.57 -5.94 16.41
CA THR A 131 -4.56 -5.36 15.54
C THR A 131 -3.58 -4.54 16.36
N ASP A 132 -2.29 -4.73 16.11
CA ASP A 132 -1.25 -3.84 16.61
C ASP A 132 -0.47 -3.27 15.43
N THR A 133 -0.15 -1.98 15.49
CA THR A 133 0.61 -1.29 14.45
C THR A 133 1.80 -0.63 15.09
N SER A 134 2.99 -0.96 14.57
CA SER A 134 4.24 -0.31 14.95
C SER A 134 4.75 0.54 13.79
N LYS A 135 5.38 1.66 14.12
CA LYS A 135 6.04 2.52 13.14
C LYS A 135 7.44 2.84 13.65
N ILE A 136 8.43 2.56 12.82
CA ILE A 136 9.82 2.98 12.98
C ILE A 136 10.11 3.86 11.76
N ASP A 137 10.81 4.99 11.89
CA ASP A 137 11.09 6.01 10.85
C ASP A 137 10.59 5.70 9.42
N ASN A 138 11.21 4.71 8.75
CA ASN A 138 10.90 4.34 7.36
C ASN A 138 10.03 3.08 7.18
N ASN A 139 9.73 2.34 8.24
CA ASN A 139 9.05 1.06 8.20
C ASN A 139 7.78 1.04 9.08
N VAL A 140 6.74 0.39 8.57
CA VAL A 140 5.51 0.15 9.33
C VAL A 140 5.31 -1.35 9.48
N GLY A 141 5.15 -1.82 10.70
CA GLY A 141 4.77 -3.18 11.03
C GLY A 141 3.28 -3.25 11.37
N ILE A 142 2.60 -4.29 10.88
CA ILE A 142 1.23 -4.60 11.27
C ILE A 142 1.17 -6.04 11.75
N SER A 143 0.53 -6.25 12.90
CA SER A 143 0.21 -7.57 13.42
C SER A 143 -1.31 -7.66 13.56
N MET A 144 -1.87 -8.79 13.16
CA MET A 144 -3.28 -9.10 13.31
C MET A 144 -3.41 -10.50 13.90
N VAL A 145 -4.16 -10.60 14.99
CA VAL A 145 -4.48 -11.87 15.65
C VAL A 145 -5.99 -12.01 15.65
N THR A 146 -6.47 -13.18 15.23
CA THR A 146 -7.87 -13.55 15.36
C THR A 146 -8.00 -14.70 16.33
N GLU A 147 -9.09 -14.76 17.07
CA GLU A 147 -9.43 -15.97 17.84
C GLU A 147 -9.68 -17.13 16.87
N ASN A 148 -9.24 -18.33 17.25
CA ASN A 148 -9.39 -19.57 16.47
C ASN A 148 -10.85 -20.02 16.39
#